data_AF-A0A1H4XQY3-F1
#
_entry.id   AF-A0A1H4XQY3-F1
#
_cell.length_a   1.000
_cell.length_b   1.000
_cell.length_c   1.000
_cell.angle_alpha   90.00
_cell.angle_beta   90.00
_cell.angle_gamma   90.00
#
_symmetry.space_group_name_H-M   'P 1'
#
loop_
_entity.id
_entity.type
_entity.pdbx_description
1 polymer ?
#
loop_
_entity_poly.entity_id
_entity_poly.type
_entity_poly.pdbx_seq_one_letter_code
_entity_poly.pdbx_strand_id
1 'polypeptide(L)'
;MSDDLIFRTPVPARRSADDWAAIVDRLAGTLSDALGVPLRVEGRDVVDDVALTCRVATTSPVAGLLGIGLTATIGLEVIERRPVVNAFVFLFAGGTRLALRGTAESYAELVYEPGRWRLAAWTEDEYGEFTGRPAPR
;
A
#
# COMPACT_ATOMS: atom_id res chain seq x y z
N MET A 1 13.69 -20.55 2.74
CA MET A 1 13.74 -19.13 3.13
C MET A 1 13.98 -18.33 1.87
N SER A 2 12.93 -17.74 1.30
CA SER A 2 13.05 -16.92 0.08
C SER A 2 13.53 -15.54 0.46
N ASP A 3 14.82 -15.36 0.32
CA ASP A 3 15.57 -14.15 0.59
C ASP A 3 15.10 -12.99 -0.32
N ASP A 4 14.78 -11.86 0.28
CA ASP A 4 13.84 -10.87 -0.26
C ASP A 4 14.56 -9.84 -1.16
N LEU A 5 14.25 -9.84 -2.46
CA LEU A 5 14.85 -8.99 -3.50
C LEU A 5 14.86 -7.50 -3.13
N ILE A 6 13.87 -7.05 -2.36
CA ILE A 6 13.73 -5.67 -1.87
C ILE A 6 14.90 -5.29 -0.97
N PHE A 7 15.37 -6.22 -0.12
CA PHE A 7 16.40 -5.99 0.89
C PHE A 7 17.81 -6.45 0.49
N ARG A 8 17.94 -7.16 -0.65
CA ARG A 8 19.23 -7.67 -1.17
C ARG A 8 20.02 -6.66 -2.00
N THR A 9 19.36 -5.66 -2.57
CA THR A 9 20.01 -4.77 -3.54
C THR A 9 20.76 -3.66 -2.81
N PRO A 10 22.08 -3.45 -3.03
CA PRO A 10 22.78 -2.30 -2.49
C PRO A 10 22.11 -1.02 -2.99
N VAL A 11 21.82 -0.10 -2.08
CA VAL A 11 21.12 1.14 -2.42
C VAL A 11 22.10 2.31 -2.55
N PRO A 12 21.97 3.16 -3.60
CA PRO A 12 21.02 3.09 -4.71
C PRO A 12 21.58 2.36 -5.92
N ALA A 13 21.00 1.21 -6.25
CA ALA A 13 21.12 0.63 -7.58
C ALA A 13 19.83 0.93 -8.33
N ARG A 14 19.95 1.61 -9.47
CA ARG A 14 18.84 1.77 -10.42
C ARG A 14 18.27 0.38 -10.73
N ARG A 15 16.95 0.27 -10.71
CA ARG A 15 16.23 -0.97 -11.03
C ARG A 15 15.61 -0.87 -12.42
N SER A 16 15.52 -2.01 -13.10
CA SER A 16 14.83 -2.07 -14.38
C SER A 16 13.31 -1.99 -14.21
N ALA A 17 12.57 -1.74 -15.30
CA ALA A 17 11.11 -1.75 -15.29
C ALA A 17 10.52 -3.11 -14.87
N ASP A 18 11.22 -4.20 -15.20
CA ASP A 18 10.86 -5.58 -14.84
C ASP A 18 11.09 -5.85 -13.36
N ASP A 19 12.21 -5.37 -12.80
CA ASP A 19 12.47 -5.44 -11.35
C ASP A 19 11.38 -4.70 -10.58
N TRP A 20 11.00 -3.52 -11.03
CA TRP A 20 9.90 -2.77 -10.43
C TRP A 20 8.57 -3.49 -10.55
N ALA A 21 8.33 -4.24 -11.63
CA ALA A 21 7.07 -4.99 -11.80
C ALA A 21 7.01 -6.14 -10.80
N ALA A 22 8.10 -6.90 -10.70
CA ALA A 22 8.24 -7.98 -9.73
C ALA A 22 8.11 -7.49 -8.27
N ILE A 23 8.68 -6.32 -7.95
CA ILE A 23 8.53 -5.69 -6.62
C ILE A 23 7.06 -5.32 -6.36
N VAL A 24 6.39 -4.68 -7.31
CA VAL A 24 4.99 -4.30 -7.20
C VAL A 24 4.10 -5.52 -6.98
N ASP A 25 4.25 -6.56 -7.81
CA ASP A 25 3.46 -7.79 -7.72
C ASP A 25 3.67 -8.48 -6.37
N ARG A 26 4.92 -8.53 -5.88
CA ARG A 26 5.25 -9.09 -4.58
C ARG A 26 4.64 -8.30 -3.43
N LEU A 27 4.78 -6.97 -3.44
CA LEU A 27 4.25 -6.13 -2.36
C LEU A 27 2.72 -6.14 -2.35
N ALA A 28 2.07 -6.04 -3.51
CA ALA A 28 0.63 -6.16 -3.64
C ALA A 28 0.12 -7.54 -3.19
N GLY A 29 0.79 -8.62 -3.60
CA GLY A 29 0.44 -9.98 -3.20
C GLY A 29 0.55 -10.21 -1.70
N THR A 30 1.70 -9.86 -1.11
CA THR A 30 1.90 -9.99 0.34
C THR A 30 0.97 -9.10 1.17
N LEU A 31 0.62 -7.91 0.67
CA LEU A 31 -0.38 -7.05 1.33
C LEU A 31 -1.77 -7.65 1.23
N SER A 32 -2.13 -8.22 0.07
CA SER A 32 -3.38 -8.94 -0.15
C SER A 32 -3.53 -10.10 0.85
N ASP A 33 -2.46 -10.89 1.00
CA ASP A 33 -2.41 -12.00 1.97
C ASP A 33 -2.55 -11.50 3.41
N ALA A 34 -1.83 -10.44 3.78
CA ALA A 34 -1.85 -9.88 5.14
C ALA A 34 -3.21 -9.28 5.52
N LEU A 35 -3.91 -8.66 4.56
CA LEU A 35 -5.25 -8.10 4.77
C LEU A 35 -6.37 -9.14 4.61
N GLY A 36 -6.06 -10.34 4.09
CA GLY A 36 -7.03 -11.40 3.84
C GLY A 36 -8.06 -11.06 2.76
N VAL A 37 -7.72 -10.15 1.83
CA VAL A 37 -8.62 -9.71 0.76
C VAL A 37 -7.89 -9.62 -0.58
N PRO A 38 -8.49 -10.05 -1.71
CA PRO A 38 -7.87 -9.93 -3.01
C PRO A 38 -7.69 -8.47 -3.43
N LEU A 39 -6.46 -8.09 -3.79
CA LEU A 39 -6.11 -6.74 -4.27
C LEU A 39 -5.69 -6.77 -5.74
N ARG A 40 -6.04 -5.71 -6.48
CA ARG A 40 -5.55 -5.45 -7.83
C ARG A 40 -4.73 -4.16 -7.83
N VAL A 41 -3.61 -4.18 -8.54
CA VAL A 41 -2.82 -2.98 -8.86
C VAL A 41 -3.59 -2.10 -9.84
N GLU A 42 -3.84 -0.85 -9.46
CA GLU A 42 -4.52 0.14 -10.30
C GLU A 42 -3.54 1.05 -11.05
N GLY A 43 -2.32 1.17 -10.54
CA GLY A 43 -1.26 1.92 -11.19
C GLY A 43 -0.02 2.02 -10.30
N ARG A 44 1.11 2.33 -10.91
CA ARG A 44 2.38 2.56 -10.23
C ARG A 44 3.08 3.77 -10.83
N ASP A 45 3.87 4.44 -10.01
CA ASP A 45 4.75 5.52 -10.39
C ASP A 45 6.14 5.25 -9.79
N VAL A 46 7.19 5.48 -10.57
CA VAL A 46 8.57 5.26 -10.17
C VAL A 46 9.31 6.57 -10.30
N VAL A 47 9.90 7.04 -9.20
CA VAL A 47 10.62 8.32 -9.14
C VAL A 47 12.11 8.04 -9.11
N ASP A 48 12.82 8.61 -10.08
CA ASP A 48 14.29 8.58 -10.23
C ASP A 48 14.93 7.18 -10.15
N ASP A 49 14.18 6.13 -10.54
CA ASP A 49 14.57 4.72 -10.44
C ASP A 49 14.94 4.24 -9.02
N VAL A 50 14.55 4.99 -7.98
CA VAL A 50 14.92 4.72 -6.58
C VAL A 50 13.72 4.65 -5.63
N ALA A 51 12.60 5.27 -5.98
CA ALA A 51 11.36 5.23 -5.21
C ALA A 51 10.17 4.75 -6.05
N LEU A 52 9.19 4.15 -5.39
CA LEU A 52 7.99 3.59 -6.00
C LEU A 52 6.77 4.00 -5.17
N THR A 53 5.72 4.42 -5.87
CA THR A 53 4.37 4.51 -5.33
C THR A 53 3.46 3.58 -6.13
N CYS A 54 2.72 2.70 -5.47
CA CYS A 54 1.80 1.76 -6.12
C CYS A 54 0.41 1.85 -5.48
N ARG A 55 -0.63 2.01 -6.29
CA ARG A 55 -2.02 2.02 -5.84
C ARG A 55 -2.63 0.64 -6.04
N VAL A 56 -3.32 0.15 -5.02
CA VAL A 56 -4.06 -1.11 -5.06
C VAL A 56 -5.48 -0.90 -4.52
N ALA A 57 -6.41 -1.75 -4.98
CA ALA A 57 -7.80 -1.72 -4.54
C ALA A 57 -8.36 -3.14 -4.45
N THR A 58 -9.36 -3.35 -3.60
CA THR A 58 -10.11 -4.62 -3.59
C THR A 58 -10.77 -4.88 -4.94
N THR A 59 -10.67 -6.09 -5.47
CA THR A 59 -11.32 -6.49 -6.73
C THR A 59 -12.83 -6.69 -6.61
N SER A 60 -13.29 -6.90 -5.39
CA SER A 60 -14.69 -7.10 -5.03
C SER A 60 -14.91 -6.59 -3.61
N PRO A 61 -16.11 -6.09 -3.26
CA PRO A 61 -16.36 -5.65 -1.90
C PRO A 61 -16.16 -6.81 -0.91
N VAL A 62 -15.39 -6.56 0.15
CA VAL A 62 -15.14 -7.46 1.27
C VAL A 62 -16.45 -7.91 1.92
N ALA A 63 -17.43 -7.00 1.98
CA ALA A 63 -18.81 -7.31 2.35
C ALA A 63 -19.76 -6.83 1.25
N GLY A 64 -19.98 -7.70 0.25
CA GLY A 64 -20.74 -7.46 -0.99
C GLY A 64 -21.91 -6.49 -0.88
N LEU A 65 -22.94 -6.85 -0.11
CA LEU A 65 -24.17 -6.05 0.03
C LEU A 65 -23.97 -4.73 0.77
N LEU A 66 -22.94 -4.64 1.62
CA LEU A 66 -22.61 -3.43 2.36
C LEU A 66 -21.68 -2.51 1.55
N GLY A 67 -21.18 -2.97 0.39
CA GLY A 67 -20.23 -2.23 -0.42
C GLY A 67 -18.96 -1.86 0.35
N ILE A 68 -18.53 -2.72 1.29
CA ILE A 68 -17.31 -2.48 2.06
C ILE A 68 -16.11 -2.88 1.21
N GLY A 69 -15.15 -2.00 1.05
CA GLY A 69 -13.93 -2.25 0.28
C GLY A 69 -12.76 -1.43 0.82
N LEU A 70 -11.62 -1.55 0.16
CA LEU A 70 -10.46 -0.72 0.50
C LEU A 70 -9.67 -0.32 -0.74
N THR A 71 -8.97 0.80 -0.61
CA THR A 71 -7.83 1.14 -1.46
C THR A 71 -6.59 1.27 -0.58
N ALA A 72 -5.42 1.08 -1.15
CA ALA A 72 -4.17 1.33 -0.45
C ALA A 72 -3.12 1.93 -1.39
N THR A 73 -2.17 2.66 -0.79
CA THR A 73 -0.96 3.13 -1.46
C THR A 73 0.24 2.52 -0.81
N ILE A 74 0.98 1.73 -1.58
CA ILE A 74 2.24 1.14 -1.18
C ILE A 74 3.35 2.12 -1.59
N GLY A 75 4.09 2.61 -0.61
CA GLY A 75 5.32 3.36 -0.81
C GLY A 75 6.52 2.43 -0.66
N LEU A 76 7.52 2.63 -1.52
CA LEU A 76 8.86 2.12 -1.32
C LEU A 76 9.83 3.26 -1.59
N GLU A 77 10.65 3.57 -0.61
CA GLU A 77 11.75 4.52 -0.74
C GLU A 77 12.98 3.98 -0.04
N VAL A 78 14.09 4.72 -0.12
CA VAL A 78 15.28 4.36 0.63
C VAL A 78 15.72 5.52 1.50
N ILE A 79 15.66 5.26 2.80
CA ILE A 79 16.11 6.16 3.85
C ILE A 79 17.37 5.55 4.47
N GLU A 80 18.43 6.34 4.63
CA GLU A 80 19.69 5.91 5.27
C GLU A 80 20.26 4.58 4.72
N ARG A 81 20.18 4.40 3.38
CA ARG A 81 20.62 3.20 2.66
C ARG A 81 19.82 1.92 2.99
N ARG A 82 18.63 2.06 3.56
CA ARG A 82 17.72 0.95 3.84
C ARG A 82 16.40 1.13 3.11
N PRO A 83 15.89 0.11 2.41
CA PRO A 83 14.55 0.17 1.86
C PRO A 83 13.54 0.30 3.00
N VAL A 84 12.69 1.30 2.90
CA VAL A 84 11.53 1.50 3.76
C VAL A 84 10.31 1.28 2.90
N VAL A 85 9.42 0.42 3.37
CA VAL A 85 8.21 0.04 2.65
C VAL A 85 7.03 0.17 3.59
N ASN A 86 6.07 0.97 3.19
CA ASN A 86 4.85 1.27 3.94
C ASN A 86 3.63 1.15 3.04
N ALA A 87 2.47 0.96 3.64
CA ALA A 87 1.19 1.02 2.97
C ALA A 87 0.20 1.86 3.77
N PHE A 88 -0.42 2.82 3.11
CA PHE A 88 -1.53 3.60 3.65
C PHE A 88 -2.84 3.01 3.14
N VAL A 89 -3.64 2.44 4.05
CA VAL A 89 -4.87 1.71 3.73
C VAL A 89 -6.08 2.54 4.12
N PHE A 90 -7.02 2.67 3.19
CA PHE A 90 -8.24 3.46 3.31
C PHE A 90 -9.44 2.53 3.17
N LEU A 91 -10.32 2.51 4.17
CA LEU A 91 -11.54 1.70 4.14
C LEU A 91 -12.70 2.53 3.60
N PHE A 92 -13.60 1.87 2.87
CA PHE A 92 -14.80 2.48 2.31
C PHE A 92 -16.02 1.61 2.62
N ALA A 93 -17.18 2.25 2.79
CA ALA A 93 -18.49 1.59 2.78
C ALA A 93 -19.46 2.40 1.91
N GLY A 94 -20.14 1.75 0.97
CA GLY A 94 -21.08 2.41 0.07
C GLY A 94 -20.46 3.56 -0.76
N GLY A 95 -19.15 3.50 -1.03
CA GLY A 95 -18.42 4.56 -1.73
C GLY A 95 -17.90 5.71 -0.85
N THR A 96 -18.20 5.70 0.45
CA THR A 96 -17.73 6.72 1.40
C THR A 96 -16.53 6.21 2.19
N ARG A 97 -15.47 7.02 2.29
CA ARG A 97 -14.29 6.72 3.11
C ARG A 97 -14.70 6.67 4.59
N LEU A 98 -14.32 5.60 5.27
CA LEU A 98 -14.53 5.44 6.70
C LEU A 98 -13.44 6.20 7.47
N ALA A 99 -13.83 6.78 8.60
CA ALA A 99 -12.95 7.49 9.51
C ALA A 99 -13.04 6.87 10.92
N LEU A 100 -11.97 7.04 11.71
CA LEU A 100 -12.01 6.73 13.12
C LEU A 100 -12.98 7.67 13.84
N ARG A 101 -13.51 7.21 14.97
CA ARG A 101 -14.41 8.04 15.78
C ARG A 101 -13.68 9.28 16.26
N GLY A 102 -14.19 10.46 15.90
CA GLY A 102 -13.64 11.75 16.29
C GLY A 102 -12.68 12.37 15.28
N THR A 103 -12.38 11.68 14.17
CA THR A 103 -11.54 12.20 13.06
C THR A 103 -12.40 12.47 11.82
N ALA A 104 -12.02 13.46 11.02
CA ALA A 104 -12.73 13.73 9.75
C ALA A 104 -12.38 12.69 8.67
N GLU A 105 -11.11 12.30 8.60
CA GLU A 105 -10.59 11.28 7.69
C GLU A 105 -9.49 10.49 8.41
N SER A 106 -9.38 9.19 8.13
CA SER A 106 -8.30 8.38 8.70
C SER A 106 -7.78 7.34 7.71
N TYR A 107 -6.66 6.72 8.07
CA TYR A 107 -6.09 5.59 7.37
C TYR A 107 -5.35 4.66 8.35
N ALA A 108 -5.16 3.42 7.95
CA ALA A 108 -4.26 2.50 8.63
C ALA A 108 -2.90 2.55 7.94
N GLU A 109 -1.84 2.77 8.72
CA GLU A 109 -0.47 2.66 8.26
C GLU A 109 0.05 1.25 8.56
N LEU A 110 0.52 0.56 7.53
CA LEU A 110 1.21 -0.71 7.65
C LEU A 110 2.67 -0.54 7.21
N VAL A 111 3.57 -1.22 7.89
CA VAL A 111 4.99 -1.27 7.55
C VAL A 111 5.34 -2.69 7.14
N TYR A 112 6.11 -2.82 6.06
CA TYR A 112 6.64 -4.10 5.63
C TYR A 112 8.02 -4.32 6.25
N GLU A 113 8.07 -5.25 7.20
CA GLU A 113 9.31 -5.82 7.71
C GLU A 113 9.67 -7.04 6.84
N PRO A 114 10.94 -7.48 6.75
CA PRO A 114 11.35 -8.54 5.84
C PRO A 114 10.41 -9.77 5.85
N GLY A 115 9.56 -9.87 4.83
CA GLY A 115 8.60 -10.96 4.64
C GLY A 115 7.22 -10.80 5.30
N ARG A 116 6.90 -9.69 5.99
CA ARG A 116 5.58 -9.52 6.63
C ARG A 116 5.14 -8.06 6.74
N TRP A 117 3.84 -7.84 6.58
CA TRP A 117 3.19 -6.58 6.94
C TRP A 117 2.82 -6.56 8.42
N ARG A 118 3.01 -5.40 9.04
CA ARG A 118 2.58 -5.13 10.42
C ARG A 118 1.83 -3.81 10.46
N LEU A 119 0.68 -3.78 11.15
CA LEU A 119 0.01 -2.52 11.47
C LEU A 119 0.92 -1.66 12.36
N ALA A 120 1.25 -0.47 11.89
CA ALA A 120 2.01 0.51 12.65
C ALA A 120 1.07 1.37 13.50
N ALA A 121 0.09 2.00 12.85
CA ALA A 121 -0.86 2.88 13.52
C ALA A 121 -2.16 3.02 12.72
N TRP A 122 -3.17 3.58 13.39
CA TRP A 122 -4.24 4.30 12.72
C TRP A 122 -4.01 5.79 12.92
N THR A 123 -4.10 6.55 11.84
CA THR A 123 -3.71 7.97 11.82
C THR A 123 -4.82 8.80 11.20
N GLU A 124 -5.03 10.01 11.74
CA GLU A 124 -5.87 11.03 11.11
C GLU A 124 -5.15 11.61 9.88
N ASP A 125 -5.90 11.84 8.81
CA ASP A 125 -5.39 12.51 7.60
C ASP A 125 -5.44 14.03 7.79
N GLU A 126 -4.71 14.54 8.79
CA GLU A 126 -4.83 15.92 9.28
C GLU A 126 -4.55 16.97 8.19
N TYR A 127 -3.69 16.64 7.23
CA TYR A 127 -3.29 17.52 6.14
C TYR A 127 -4.07 17.29 4.84
N GLY A 128 -5.00 16.34 4.82
CA GLY A 128 -5.74 15.96 3.63
C GLY A 128 -4.84 15.46 2.49
N GLU A 129 -3.71 14.85 2.83
CA GLU A 129 -2.76 14.31 1.86
C GLU A 129 -3.44 13.27 0.95
N PHE A 130 -4.44 12.59 1.50
CA PHE A 130 -5.22 11.59 0.80
C PHE A 130 -6.68 11.98 0.57
N THR A 131 -7.04 13.25 0.75
CA THR A 131 -8.39 13.73 0.43
C THR A 131 -8.70 13.49 -1.05
N GLY A 132 -9.91 13.01 -1.34
CA GLY A 132 -10.36 12.75 -2.71
C GLY A 132 -9.92 11.42 -3.30
N ARG A 133 -9.32 10.52 -2.50
CA ARG A 133 -9.07 9.12 -2.90
C ARG A 133 -10.39 8.46 -3.33
N PRO A 134 -10.46 7.90 -4.54
CA PRO A 134 -11.67 7.24 -4.99
C PRO A 134 -11.89 5.95 -4.20
N ALA A 135 -13.17 5.63 -3.96
CA ALA A 135 -13.57 4.30 -3.53
C ALA A 135 -13.14 3.25 -4.58
N PRO A 136 -12.91 1.99 -4.16
CA PRO A 136 -12.67 0.90 -5.10
C PRO A 136 -13.85 0.79 -6.09
N ARG A 137 -13.54 0.63 -7.38
CA ARG A 137 -14.53 0.50 -8.46
C ARG A 137 -15.09 -0.91 -8.57
#